data_AF-A0A6I1MLD5-F1
#
_entry.id   AF-A0A6I1MLD5-F1
#
_cell.length_a   1.000
_cell.length_b   1.000
_cell.length_c   1.000
_cell.angle_alpha   90.00
_cell.angle_beta   90.00
_cell.angle_gamma   90.00
#
_symmetry.space_group_name_H-M   'P 1'
#
loop_
_entity.id
_entity.type
_entity.pdbx_description
1 polymer ?
#
loop_
_entity_poly.entity_id
_entity_poly.type
_entity_poly.pdbx_seq_one_letter_code
_entity_poly.pdbx_strand_id
1 'polypeptide(L)'
;MFYSYSKNNNKPHKNINNNFNINIISISKLKNTDFNLKDKLNLSSFSEKKVFITNFPNIGEIYTPTANIDHFKITPTGLIPYKPKPPITKLANSIIIKNSSDNEVAKVEFHAINKKFIITSTDETSDNIPTNAEFFILRLKHIATQRLIKTAEILSNETGSNFLQTLNNFSFTFDENFLELNYFLPSKINITNYPNKDSIHIPTVKKEFFKLTAQGLMPYTPPSKPEPPMPSSITIPEEIFIGTLGDIKFNTEDLTLLVFSFQVFPNPFLPNTAYLLFKLRDSNEQIKYNALFRADEVMDKFASRLHNRNFKIGDIIELDCISDQSLKIKNFPNLGELTLINTKFFNLEGVKKYLKITENGLEDYIPTSILHVDTLQNTIRIKNILNIPVIVIEFNTLDKVIRTFKFSDEIDSSSTYDYFTFKLLDSNNSLIFNSTLKSKDMLQDFLDEVNFKIFDYNYVIELSYNDKSRNLINITNFPTKKNTHIPTTNLERYLITNTGLQSL
;
A
#
# COMPACT_ATOMS: atom_id res chain seq x y z
N MET A 1 44.23 18.15 39.46
CA MET A 1 43.61 19.17 40.34
C MET A 1 43.65 20.48 39.55
N PHE A 2 42.50 21.08 39.23
CA PHE A 2 42.45 22.29 38.40
C PHE A 2 42.62 23.51 39.29
N TYR A 3 43.60 24.35 38.98
CA TYR A 3 43.84 25.61 39.68
C TYR A 3 43.58 26.76 38.72
N SER A 4 43.16 27.92 39.23
CA SER A 4 43.21 29.19 38.50
C SER A 4 44.08 30.16 39.29
N TYR A 5 45.11 30.75 38.67
CA TYR A 5 46.01 31.73 39.31
C TYR A 5 45.69 33.14 38.78
N SER A 6 45.57 34.10 39.70
CA SER A 6 45.55 35.53 39.39
C SER A 6 46.93 36.12 39.68
N LYS A 7 47.50 36.84 38.71
CA LYS A 7 48.81 37.49 38.84
C LYS A 7 48.59 38.95 39.31
N ASN A 8 48.78 39.19 40.60
CA ASN A 8 48.77 40.55 41.16
C ASN A 8 50.15 41.19 41.01
N ASN A 9 50.26 42.20 40.14
CA ASN A 9 51.36 43.17 40.17
C ASN A 9 50.84 44.47 40.80
N ASN A 10 51.44 44.83 41.93
CA ASN A 10 51.13 46.03 42.71
C ASN A 10 51.27 47.33 41.91
N LYS A 11 50.20 48.13 41.88
CA LYS A 11 50.22 49.60 42.05
C LYS A 11 48.84 50.06 42.55
N PRO A 12 48.75 50.95 43.56
CA PRO A 12 47.49 51.30 44.17
C PRO A 12 46.85 52.46 43.42
N HIS A 13 45.65 52.28 42.86
CA HIS A 13 44.65 53.34 42.76
C HIS A 13 43.26 52.77 42.42
N LYS A 14 42.28 53.23 43.20
CA LYS A 14 40.83 53.20 43.02
C LYS A 14 40.11 51.83 42.97
N ASN A 15 39.32 51.62 44.01
CA ASN A 15 38.19 50.70 44.12
C ASN A 15 37.41 50.60 42.82
N ILE A 16 37.53 49.46 42.14
CA ILE A 16 36.50 48.91 41.27
C ILE A 16 36.03 47.63 41.96
N ASN A 17 34.78 47.62 42.42
CA ASN A 17 34.07 46.41 42.82
C ASN A 17 33.92 45.51 41.60
N ASN A 18 34.92 44.67 41.34
CA ASN A 18 34.78 43.53 40.44
C ASN A 18 34.67 42.27 41.29
N ASN A 19 33.43 41.88 41.57
CA ASN A 19 33.10 40.51 41.96
C ASN A 19 33.45 39.58 40.78
N PHE A 20 34.72 39.22 40.64
CA PHE A 20 35.08 38.05 39.86
C PHE A 20 34.72 36.84 40.71
N ASN A 21 33.51 36.32 40.48
CA ASN A 21 33.15 34.97 40.90
C ASN A 21 34.18 34.01 40.29
N ILE A 22 35.13 33.58 41.11
CA ILE A 22 36.02 32.46 40.82
C ILE A 22 35.12 31.23 40.89
N ASN A 23 34.54 30.86 39.74
CA ASN A 23 33.94 29.54 39.60
C ASN A 23 35.10 28.54 39.55
N ILE A 24 35.54 28.09 40.73
CA ILE A 24 36.22 26.81 40.84
C ILE A 24 35.21 25.80 40.31
N ILE A 25 35.44 25.28 39.10
CA ILE A 25 34.77 24.05 38.68
C ILE A 25 35.40 22.96 39.55
N SER A 26 34.93 22.86 40.79
CA SER A 26 35.10 21.69 41.61
C SER A 26 34.40 20.60 40.81
N ILE A 27 35.15 19.63 40.32
CA ILE A 27 34.55 18.42 39.78
C ILE A 27 34.06 17.57 40.96
N SER A 28 33.19 18.15 41.78
CA SER A 28 32.56 17.52 42.94
C SER A 28 31.75 16.29 42.54
N LYS A 29 31.35 16.19 41.26
CA LYS A 29 30.75 14.98 40.66
C LYS A 29 31.74 13.84 40.35
N LEU A 30 33.06 14.06 40.43
CA LEU A 30 34.08 13.00 40.26
C LEU A 30 34.74 12.58 41.58
N LYS A 31 34.31 13.14 42.74
CA LYS A 31 34.76 12.63 44.03
C LYS A 31 34.18 11.22 44.20
N ASN A 32 35.06 10.21 44.22
CA ASN A 32 34.78 8.77 44.35
C ASN A 32 34.27 8.05 43.08
N THR A 33 34.50 8.60 41.89
CA THR A 33 34.37 7.80 40.65
C THR A 33 35.73 7.27 40.25
N ASP A 34 35.89 5.96 40.26
CA ASP A 34 37.05 5.30 39.65
C ASP A 34 37.10 5.67 38.17
N PHE A 35 38.29 6.01 37.68
CA PHE A 35 38.55 6.22 36.26
C PHE A 35 39.51 5.16 35.77
N ASN A 36 39.29 4.69 34.55
CA ASN A 36 40.15 3.74 33.88
C ASN A 36 41.07 4.46 32.90
N LEU A 37 42.26 3.89 32.70
CA LEU A 37 43.09 4.23 31.55
C LEU A 37 42.26 4.05 30.28
N LYS A 38 42.35 5.02 29.37
CA LYS A 38 41.58 5.16 28.12
C LYS A 38 40.19 5.78 28.25
N ASP A 39 39.73 6.13 29.45
CA ASP A 39 38.52 6.94 29.62
C ASP A 39 38.65 8.28 28.88
N LYS A 40 37.51 8.77 28.39
CA LYS A 40 37.40 10.01 27.61
C LYS A 40 36.72 11.08 28.46
N LEU A 41 37.32 12.26 28.52
CA LEU A 41 36.84 13.39 29.28
C LEU A 41 36.54 14.56 28.34
N ASN A 42 35.35 15.12 28.47
CA ASN A 42 34.95 16.32 27.73
C ASN A 42 34.99 17.51 28.70
N LEU A 43 35.84 18.49 28.42
CA LEU A 43 35.90 19.73 29.19
C LEU A 43 35.20 20.83 28.39
N SER A 44 34.01 21.21 28.85
CA SER A 44 33.34 22.42 28.33
C SER A 44 33.84 23.64 29.09
N SER A 45 34.26 24.68 28.37
CA SER A 45 34.68 25.94 28.96
C SER A 45 33.87 27.10 28.37
N PHE A 46 33.35 27.97 29.23
CA PHE A 46 32.62 29.17 28.81
C PHE A 46 33.55 30.31 28.34
N SER A 47 34.86 30.15 28.54
CA SER A 47 35.88 31.13 28.12
C SER A 47 37.25 30.45 28.09
N GLU A 48 37.83 30.35 26.90
CA GLU A 48 39.12 29.69 26.62
C GLU A 48 40.29 30.25 27.45
N LYS A 49 40.17 31.47 27.98
CA LYS A 49 41.23 32.15 28.74
C LYS A 49 41.11 32.04 30.26
N LYS A 50 40.06 31.40 30.78
CA LYS A 50 39.78 31.33 32.23
C LYS A 50 39.98 29.95 32.85
N VAL A 51 40.22 28.94 32.03
CA VAL A 51 40.43 27.56 32.47
C VAL A 51 41.84 27.15 32.06
N PHE A 52 42.56 26.48 32.95
CA PHE A 52 43.78 25.80 32.57
C PHE A 52 43.92 24.48 33.34
N ILE A 53 44.65 23.56 32.75
CA ILE A 53 44.91 22.23 33.28
C ILE A 53 46.38 22.16 33.64
N THR A 54 46.70 22.01 34.93
CA THR A 54 48.08 21.79 35.37
C THR A 54 48.46 20.33 35.29
N ASN A 55 49.75 20.07 35.13
CA ASN A 55 50.35 18.75 34.94
C ASN A 55 49.89 18.09 33.63
N PHE A 56 50.01 18.79 32.51
CA PHE A 56 49.51 18.36 31.20
C PHE A 56 50.56 18.44 30.07
N PRO A 57 50.92 17.30 29.44
CA PRO A 57 50.76 15.95 29.98
C PRO A 57 51.66 15.71 31.18
N ASN A 58 52.77 16.44 31.34
CA ASN A 58 53.77 16.18 32.36
C ASN A 58 53.62 17.09 33.58
N ILE A 59 54.16 16.65 34.72
CA ILE A 59 54.20 17.45 35.96
C ILE A 59 54.86 18.82 35.69
N GLY A 60 54.18 19.89 36.09
CA GLY A 60 54.65 21.27 35.93
C GLY A 60 54.20 21.99 34.65
N GLU A 61 53.65 21.27 33.66
CA GLU A 61 53.14 21.88 32.43
C GLU A 61 51.69 22.38 32.60
N ILE A 62 51.33 23.43 31.86
CA ILE A 62 49.98 24.03 31.88
C ILE A 62 49.38 23.98 30.47
N TYR A 63 48.20 23.40 30.35
CA TYR A 63 47.39 23.42 29.14
C TYR A 63 46.26 24.43 29.24
N THR A 64 46.13 25.29 28.22
CA THR A 64 45.01 26.21 28.07
C THR A 64 44.07 25.66 26.99
N PRO A 65 42.78 25.44 27.29
CA PRO A 65 41.79 25.00 26.32
C PRO A 65 41.78 25.87 25.06
N THR A 66 41.66 25.22 23.91
CA THR A 66 41.68 25.87 22.59
C THR A 66 40.30 25.97 21.93
N ALA A 67 39.28 25.40 22.56
CA ALA A 67 37.90 25.42 22.09
C ALA A 67 36.89 25.47 23.24
N ASN A 68 35.64 25.78 22.91
CA ASN A 68 34.50 25.69 23.84
C ASN A 68 34.33 24.29 24.45
N ILE A 69 34.74 23.24 23.73
CA ILE A 69 34.81 21.87 24.23
C ILE A 69 36.14 21.27 23.77
N ASP A 70 37.01 20.96 24.72
CA ASP A 70 38.19 20.12 24.48
C ASP A 70 37.95 18.69 24.97
N HIS A 71 38.61 17.76 24.30
CA HIS A 71 38.44 16.34 24.52
C HIS A 71 39.77 15.71 24.91
N PHE A 72 39.76 14.94 26.00
CA PHE A 72 40.96 14.33 26.56
C PHE A 72 40.80 12.84 26.76
N LYS A 73 41.90 12.10 26.63
CA LYS A 73 41.99 10.68 26.99
C LYS A 73 42.90 10.53 28.20
N ILE A 74 42.49 9.75 29.19
CA ILE A 74 43.32 9.42 30.35
C ILE A 74 44.36 8.36 29.95
N THR A 75 45.62 8.62 30.21
CA THR A 75 46.76 7.72 29.97
C THR A 75 47.58 7.55 31.26
N PRO A 76 48.51 6.58 31.31
CA PRO A 76 49.37 6.41 32.49
C PRO A 76 50.21 7.65 32.82
N THR A 77 50.46 8.51 31.84
CA THR A 77 51.27 9.71 31.99
C THR A 77 50.45 10.98 32.22
N GLY A 78 49.12 10.94 32.09
CA GLY A 78 48.27 12.11 32.30
C GLY A 78 47.11 12.18 31.31
N LEU A 79 46.64 13.40 31.02
CA LEU A 79 45.64 13.64 29.99
C LEU A 79 46.35 13.97 28.66
N ILE A 80 45.84 13.41 27.56
CA ILE A 80 46.30 13.74 26.21
C ILE A 80 45.11 14.28 25.40
N PRO A 81 45.24 15.40 24.67
CA PRO A 81 44.15 15.88 23.83
C PRO A 81 43.87 14.87 22.73
N TYR A 82 42.60 14.67 22.38
CA TYR A 82 42.24 13.92 21.19
C TYR A 82 41.16 14.67 20.41
N LYS A 83 41.16 14.51 19.10
CA LYS A 83 40.07 15.01 18.25
C LYS A 83 39.03 13.90 18.14
N PRO A 84 37.81 14.03 18.71
CA PRO A 84 36.79 13.02 18.51
C PRO A 84 36.48 12.92 17.03
N LYS A 85 36.31 11.69 16.55
CA LYS A 85 35.79 11.47 15.21
C LYS A 85 34.39 12.11 15.16
N PRO A 86 34.08 12.93 14.14
CA PRO A 86 32.74 13.48 13.97
C PRO A 86 31.71 12.34 14.06
N PRO A 87 30.58 12.55 14.75
CA PRO A 87 29.54 11.52 14.82
C PRO A 87 29.09 11.20 13.38
N ILE A 88 29.07 9.92 13.05
CA ILE A 88 28.63 9.45 11.74
C ILE A 88 27.13 9.76 11.65
N THR A 89 26.75 10.73 10.82
CA THR A 89 25.36 11.17 10.68
C THR A 89 24.56 10.29 9.72
N LYS A 90 25.22 9.71 8.72
CA LYS A 90 24.62 8.79 7.74
C LYS A 90 25.38 7.46 7.71
N LEU A 91 24.66 6.34 7.53
CA LEU A 91 25.30 5.08 7.17
C LEU A 91 25.98 5.21 5.81
N ALA A 92 27.00 4.39 5.55
CA ALA A 92 27.69 4.40 4.27
C ALA A 92 26.81 3.86 3.12
N ASN A 93 25.86 2.98 3.41
CA ASN A 93 24.99 2.39 2.39
C ASN A 93 24.02 3.40 1.78
N SER A 94 23.79 3.24 0.49
CA SER A 94 22.66 3.86 -0.21
C SER A 94 22.06 2.88 -1.20
N ILE A 95 20.76 3.01 -1.45
CA ILE A 95 20.05 2.26 -2.51
C ILE A 95 19.69 3.28 -3.58
N ILE A 96 20.25 3.13 -4.77
CA ILE A 96 20.03 4.02 -5.91
C ILE A 96 19.13 3.28 -6.90
N ILE A 97 18.00 3.89 -7.24
CA ILE A 97 16.99 3.35 -8.14
C ILE A 97 17.12 4.11 -9.45
N LYS A 98 17.35 3.39 -10.55
CA LYS A 98 17.56 3.96 -11.88
C LYS A 98 16.49 3.54 -12.87
N ASN A 99 16.37 4.27 -13.97
CA ASN A 99 15.59 3.85 -15.13
C ASN A 99 16.47 3.11 -16.17
N SER A 100 15.88 2.71 -17.28
CA SER A 100 16.50 2.01 -18.41
C SER A 100 17.67 2.78 -19.02
N SER A 101 17.65 4.12 -18.94
CA SER A 101 18.73 5.00 -19.39
C SER A 101 19.83 5.22 -18.35
N ASP A 102 19.78 4.50 -17.22
CA ASP A 102 20.71 4.59 -16.09
C ASP A 102 20.72 5.94 -15.34
N ASN A 103 19.70 6.77 -15.58
CA ASN A 103 19.44 7.98 -14.81
C ASN A 103 18.83 7.61 -13.45
N GLU A 104 19.24 8.31 -12.40
CA GLU A 104 18.69 8.13 -11.05
C GLU A 104 17.27 8.66 -10.98
N VAL A 105 16.32 7.83 -10.56
CA VAL A 105 14.93 8.18 -10.28
C VAL A 105 14.76 8.57 -8.81
N ALA A 106 15.36 7.77 -7.91
CA ALA A 106 15.32 8.01 -6.47
C ALA A 106 16.52 7.37 -5.76
N LYS A 107 16.81 7.86 -4.55
CA LYS A 107 17.86 7.30 -3.69
C LYS A 107 17.42 7.23 -2.23
N VAL A 108 17.76 6.12 -1.59
CA VAL A 108 17.53 5.85 -0.17
C VAL A 108 18.85 5.92 0.58
N GLU A 109 18.91 6.78 1.60
CA GLU A 109 20.00 6.86 2.57
C GLU A 109 19.45 6.72 4.00
N PHE A 110 20.34 6.50 4.97
CA PHE A 110 19.95 6.18 6.35
C PHE A 110 20.64 7.11 7.33
N HIS A 111 19.85 7.88 8.08
CA HIS A 111 20.36 8.71 9.17
C HIS A 111 20.72 7.83 10.37
N ALA A 112 22.02 7.69 10.69
CA ALA A 112 22.50 6.74 11.70
C ALA A 112 22.08 7.13 13.14
N ILE A 113 22.09 8.43 13.46
CA ILE A 113 21.77 8.92 14.82
C ILE A 113 20.25 8.94 15.05
N ASN A 114 19.50 9.58 14.16
CA ASN A 114 18.05 9.75 14.28
C ASN A 114 17.25 8.52 13.85
N LYS A 115 17.92 7.52 13.25
CA LYS A 115 17.33 6.29 12.72
C LYS A 115 16.15 6.57 11.78
N LYS A 116 16.39 7.45 10.80
CA LYS A 116 15.38 7.89 9.82
C LYS A 116 15.86 7.65 8.40
N PHE A 117 14.94 7.33 7.51
CA PHE A 117 15.21 7.34 6.08
C PHE A 117 15.43 8.78 5.59
N ILE A 118 16.38 8.94 4.68
CA ILE A 118 16.62 10.16 3.93
C ILE A 118 16.39 9.80 2.47
N ILE A 119 15.32 10.32 1.88
CA ILE A 119 14.94 10.01 0.51
C ILE A 119 15.16 11.23 -0.37
N THR A 120 15.78 11.03 -1.52
CA THR A 120 15.84 12.02 -2.61
C THR A 120 15.16 11.45 -3.85
N SER A 121 14.50 12.31 -4.60
CA SER A 121 13.89 12.03 -5.90
C SER A 121 14.44 13.01 -6.91
N THR A 122 14.53 12.59 -8.16
CA THR A 122 14.76 13.47 -9.32
C THR A 122 13.44 13.66 -10.09
N ASP A 123 13.51 14.41 -11.19
CA ASP A 123 12.41 14.55 -12.15
C ASP A 123 12.36 13.42 -13.21
N GLU A 124 13.29 12.47 -13.13
CA GLU A 124 13.32 11.30 -14.02
C GLU A 124 12.18 10.36 -13.68
N THR A 125 11.54 9.81 -14.71
CA THR A 125 10.52 8.77 -14.55
C THR A 125 11.17 7.38 -14.56
N SER A 126 10.56 6.46 -13.83
CA SER A 126 10.77 5.03 -14.00
C SER A 126 10.38 4.56 -15.41
N ASP A 127 10.73 3.33 -15.75
CA ASP A 127 10.58 2.81 -17.10
C ASP A 127 9.14 2.72 -17.60
N ASN A 128 9.00 2.87 -18.91
CA ASN A 128 7.72 2.76 -19.62
C ASN A 128 7.36 1.30 -19.88
N ILE A 129 6.89 0.66 -18.81
CA ILE A 129 6.25 -0.65 -18.79
C ILE A 129 4.73 -0.40 -18.76
N PRO A 130 3.84 -1.34 -19.16
CA PRO A 130 2.40 -1.21 -19.03
C PRO A 130 1.95 -0.45 -17.78
N THR A 131 1.11 0.55 -18.00
CA THR A 131 0.73 1.58 -17.03
C THR A 131 0.31 0.99 -15.69
N ASN A 132 0.83 1.55 -14.59
CA ASN A 132 0.61 1.15 -13.19
C ASN A 132 1.28 -0.14 -12.71
N ALA A 133 2.21 -0.73 -13.46
CA ALA A 133 3.03 -1.84 -12.94
C ALA A 133 4.01 -1.36 -11.85
N GLU A 134 4.19 -2.15 -10.79
CA GLU A 134 5.16 -1.88 -9.71
C GLU A 134 6.58 -1.93 -10.27
N PHE A 135 7.33 -0.81 -10.25
CA PHE A 135 8.71 -0.75 -10.73
C PHE A 135 9.71 -1.10 -9.60
N PHE A 136 9.51 -0.49 -8.44
CA PHE A 136 10.31 -0.71 -7.24
C PHE A 136 9.43 -0.61 -5.99
N ILE A 137 9.57 -1.56 -5.07
CA ILE A 137 8.87 -1.52 -3.77
C ILE A 137 9.86 -1.73 -2.64
N LEU A 138 9.77 -0.87 -1.63
CA LEU A 138 10.44 -1.03 -0.35
C LEU A 138 9.40 -1.29 0.74
N ARG A 139 9.54 -2.41 1.44
CA ARG A 139 8.75 -2.76 2.62
C ARG A 139 9.65 -2.81 3.85
N LEU A 140 9.36 -1.97 4.84
CA LEU A 140 9.98 -2.04 6.16
C LEU A 140 9.19 -3.02 7.02
N LYS A 141 9.85 -4.02 7.57
CA LYS A 141 9.23 -5.06 8.40
C LYS A 141 9.96 -5.22 9.72
N HIS A 142 9.23 -5.67 10.73
CA HIS A 142 9.81 -6.05 12.02
C HIS A 142 10.41 -7.47 11.92
N ILE A 143 11.65 -7.67 12.38
CA ILE A 143 12.39 -8.93 12.27
C ILE A 143 11.70 -10.06 13.03
N ALA A 144 11.35 -9.84 14.31
CA ALA A 144 10.84 -10.92 15.16
C ALA A 144 9.42 -11.36 14.78
N THR A 145 8.59 -10.43 14.28
CA THR A 145 7.16 -10.68 14.03
C THR A 145 6.81 -10.74 12.55
N GLN A 146 7.76 -10.42 11.66
CA GLN A 146 7.53 -10.24 10.22
C GLN A 146 6.44 -9.21 9.87
N ARG A 147 5.98 -8.43 10.86
CA ARG A 147 4.91 -7.45 10.69
C ARG A 147 5.37 -6.34 9.75
N LEU A 148 4.54 -6.04 8.74
CA LEU A 148 4.71 -4.88 7.89
C LEU A 148 4.56 -3.59 8.70
N ILE A 149 5.59 -2.74 8.65
CA ILE A 149 5.63 -1.42 9.31
C ILE A 149 5.27 -0.33 8.30
N LYS A 150 5.87 -0.38 7.10
CA LYS A 150 5.67 0.62 6.07
C LYS A 150 5.93 0.03 4.69
N THR A 151 5.20 0.51 3.69
CA THR A 151 5.46 0.27 2.27
C THR A 151 5.62 1.61 1.58
N ALA A 152 6.56 1.69 0.65
CA ALA A 152 6.68 2.76 -0.32
C ALA A 152 7.00 2.13 -1.68
N GLU A 153 6.43 2.68 -2.75
CA GLU A 153 6.59 2.15 -4.10
C GLU A 153 6.83 3.26 -5.12
N ILE A 154 7.44 2.88 -6.23
CA ILE A 154 7.53 3.66 -7.46
C ILE A 154 6.84 2.81 -8.52
N LEU A 155 5.77 3.33 -9.12
CA LEU A 155 5.11 2.68 -10.24
C LEU A 155 5.83 3.01 -11.54
N SER A 156 5.54 2.26 -12.60
CA SER A 156 6.05 2.49 -13.94
C SER A 156 5.53 3.83 -14.50
N ASN A 157 6.37 4.56 -15.23
CA ASN A 157 6.11 5.93 -15.71
C ASN A 157 5.90 7.01 -14.63
N GLU A 158 6.32 6.76 -13.38
CA GLU A 158 6.26 7.75 -12.30
C GLU A 158 7.65 8.24 -11.88
N THR A 159 7.73 9.46 -11.36
CA THR A 159 8.93 9.95 -10.66
C THR A 159 8.99 9.37 -9.24
N GLY A 160 10.13 9.52 -8.57
CA GLY A 160 10.27 9.12 -7.16
C GLY A 160 9.53 10.01 -6.14
N SER A 161 8.69 10.95 -6.58
CA SER A 161 8.07 11.96 -5.70
C SER A 161 7.13 11.35 -4.65
N ASN A 162 6.26 10.42 -5.05
CA ASN A 162 5.35 9.73 -4.13
C ASN A 162 6.13 8.86 -3.12
N PHE A 163 7.19 8.20 -3.60
CA PHE A 163 8.09 7.40 -2.79
C PHE A 163 8.80 8.26 -1.72
N LEU A 164 9.29 9.44 -2.11
CA LEU A 164 9.88 10.44 -1.21
C LEU A 164 8.89 10.91 -0.15
N GLN A 165 7.68 11.32 -0.55
CA GLN A 165 6.65 11.79 0.39
C GLN A 165 6.27 10.70 1.41
N THR A 166 6.28 9.43 0.99
CA THR A 166 5.86 8.31 1.82
C THR A 166 6.92 7.90 2.85
N LEU A 167 8.20 7.95 2.49
CA LEU A 167 9.28 7.33 3.25
C LEU A 167 10.27 8.32 3.87
N ASN A 168 10.40 9.55 3.35
CA ASN A 168 11.34 10.53 3.89
C ASN A 168 11.03 10.86 5.36
N ASN A 169 12.08 10.90 6.20
CA ASN A 169 11.98 11.07 7.65
C ASN A 169 11.24 9.97 8.42
N PHE A 170 10.80 8.89 7.76
CA PHE A 170 10.20 7.76 8.45
C PHE A 170 11.25 7.06 9.32
N SER A 171 10.88 6.70 10.55
CA SER A 171 11.81 6.10 11.50
C SER A 171 11.94 4.59 11.30
N PHE A 172 13.11 4.05 11.60
CA PHE A 172 13.39 2.62 11.68
C PHE A 172 14.15 2.29 12.97
N THR A 173 14.26 1.01 13.31
CA THR A 173 15.07 0.54 14.43
C THR A 173 16.12 -0.45 13.94
N PHE A 174 17.39 -0.18 14.30
CA PHE A 174 18.49 -1.12 14.06
C PHE A 174 18.23 -2.44 14.78
N ASP A 175 18.59 -3.54 14.12
CA ASP A 175 18.51 -4.91 14.61
C ASP A 175 17.11 -5.45 14.92
N GLU A 176 16.08 -4.60 14.85
CA GLU A 176 14.66 -4.96 14.97
C GLU A 176 13.93 -4.88 13.63
N ASN A 177 14.47 -4.17 12.64
CA ASN A 177 13.82 -4.01 11.34
C ASN A 177 14.69 -4.53 10.18
N PHE A 178 14.01 -4.98 9.14
CA PHE A 178 14.60 -5.34 7.86
C PHE A 178 13.81 -4.74 6.70
N LEU A 179 14.49 -4.57 5.58
CA LEU A 179 13.93 -4.17 4.30
C LEU A 179 13.64 -5.41 3.49
N GLU A 180 12.44 -5.52 2.94
CA GLU A 180 12.12 -6.36 1.78
C GLU A 180 12.07 -5.44 0.57
N LEU A 181 12.93 -5.68 -0.40
CA LEU A 181 12.98 -4.92 -1.64
C LEU A 181 12.48 -5.80 -2.79
N ASN A 182 11.51 -5.30 -3.55
CA ASN A 182 11.06 -5.93 -4.79
C ASN A 182 11.44 -5.07 -5.98
N TYR A 183 11.90 -5.72 -7.04
CA TYR A 183 12.43 -5.05 -8.23
C TYR A 183 11.75 -5.61 -9.47
N PHE A 184 11.26 -4.72 -10.32
CA PHE A 184 10.85 -5.08 -11.67
C PHE A 184 12.08 -5.34 -12.56
N LEU A 185 13.07 -4.44 -12.53
CA LEU A 185 14.38 -4.59 -13.17
C LEU A 185 15.51 -4.60 -12.12
N PRO A 186 15.90 -5.78 -11.61
CA PRO A 186 16.99 -5.90 -10.63
C PRO A 186 18.29 -5.20 -11.04
N SER A 187 18.64 -5.24 -12.34
CA SER A 187 19.84 -4.60 -12.89
C SER A 187 19.86 -3.06 -12.82
N LYS A 188 18.73 -2.44 -12.48
CA LYS A 188 18.58 -0.98 -12.35
C LYS A 188 18.61 -0.49 -10.91
N ILE A 189 18.98 -1.37 -9.99
CA ILE A 189 19.12 -1.07 -8.58
C ILE A 189 20.59 -1.22 -8.18
N ASN A 190 21.17 -0.18 -7.60
CA ASN A 190 22.53 -0.21 -7.07
C ASN A 190 22.51 -0.02 -5.56
N ILE A 191 23.07 -0.98 -4.81
CA ILE A 191 23.27 -0.85 -3.36
C ILE A 191 24.76 -0.59 -3.11
N THR A 192 25.10 0.64 -2.76
CA THR A 192 26.50 1.05 -2.52
C THR A 192 26.97 0.64 -1.13
N ASN A 193 28.28 0.47 -1.00
CA ASN A 193 28.96 0.05 0.24
C ASN A 193 28.40 -1.26 0.80
N TYR A 194 28.04 -2.21 -0.07
CA TYR A 194 27.47 -3.50 0.29
C TYR A 194 28.10 -4.66 -0.49
N PRO A 195 28.42 -5.80 0.15
CA PRO A 195 28.42 -5.99 1.61
C PRO A 195 29.62 -5.29 2.28
N ASN A 196 30.59 -4.84 1.48
CA ASN A 196 31.82 -4.22 1.95
C ASN A 196 31.84 -2.72 1.62
N LYS A 197 32.69 -1.98 2.32
CA LYS A 197 32.95 -0.59 1.97
C LYS A 197 33.49 -0.50 0.53
N ASP A 198 33.05 0.51 -0.21
CA ASP A 198 33.46 0.84 -1.57
C ASP A 198 33.05 -0.20 -2.64
N SER A 199 32.21 -1.20 -2.30
CA SER A 199 31.60 -2.12 -3.27
C SER A 199 30.19 -1.71 -3.69
N ILE A 200 29.75 -2.12 -4.88
CA ILE A 200 28.39 -1.93 -5.38
C ILE A 200 27.78 -3.31 -5.60
N HIS A 201 26.60 -3.54 -5.02
CA HIS A 201 25.78 -4.71 -5.29
C HIS A 201 24.67 -4.36 -6.25
N ILE A 202 24.49 -5.21 -7.25
CA ILE A 202 23.42 -5.15 -8.24
C ILE A 202 22.58 -6.42 -8.04
N PRO A 203 21.31 -6.31 -7.63
CA PRO A 203 20.43 -7.45 -7.42
C PRO A 203 20.32 -8.34 -8.68
N THR A 204 20.33 -9.65 -8.48
CA THR A 204 20.18 -10.66 -9.56
C THR A 204 18.82 -11.36 -9.54
N VAL A 205 18.04 -11.16 -8.48
CA VAL A 205 16.69 -11.72 -8.28
C VAL A 205 15.69 -10.59 -8.08
N LYS A 206 14.39 -10.85 -8.30
CA LYS A 206 13.32 -9.84 -8.15
C LYS A 206 13.02 -9.42 -6.71
N LYS A 207 13.56 -10.12 -5.72
CA LYS A 207 13.28 -9.89 -4.30
C LYS A 207 14.48 -10.23 -3.45
N GLU A 208 14.90 -9.30 -2.60
CA GLU A 208 15.96 -9.50 -1.62
C GLU A 208 15.59 -8.88 -0.28
N PHE A 209 16.28 -9.30 0.79
CA PHE A 209 16.05 -8.78 2.12
C PHE A 209 17.34 -8.30 2.78
N PHE A 210 17.24 -7.18 3.49
CA PHE A 210 18.39 -6.55 4.14
C PHE A 210 18.06 -6.16 5.57
N LYS A 211 18.86 -6.63 6.53
CA LYS A 211 18.78 -6.21 7.93
C LYS A 211 19.41 -4.82 8.07
N LEU A 212 18.73 -3.92 8.80
CA LEU A 212 19.28 -2.61 9.16
C LEU A 212 20.12 -2.74 10.43
N THR A 213 21.42 -2.47 10.36
CA THR A 213 22.34 -2.47 11.51
C THR A 213 23.01 -1.11 11.67
N ALA A 214 23.59 -0.86 12.85
CA ALA A 214 24.33 0.37 13.10
C ALA A 214 25.56 0.55 12.19
N GLN A 215 26.04 -0.53 11.55
CA GLN A 215 27.16 -0.51 10.61
C GLN A 215 26.70 -0.34 9.16
N GLY A 216 25.44 -0.63 8.83
CA GLY A 216 24.95 -0.58 7.47
C GLY A 216 23.83 -1.57 7.15
N LEU A 217 23.69 -1.88 5.85
CA LEU A 217 22.84 -2.96 5.37
C LEU A 217 23.61 -4.28 5.45
N MET A 218 22.96 -5.33 5.95
CA MET A 218 23.48 -6.69 5.94
C MET A 218 22.50 -7.63 5.23
N PRO A 219 22.97 -8.66 4.51
CA PRO A 219 22.07 -9.66 3.94
C PRO A 219 21.20 -10.26 5.03
N TYR A 220 19.92 -10.46 4.74
CA TYR A 220 19.00 -11.09 5.66
C TYR A 220 18.26 -12.20 4.92
N THR A 221 18.17 -13.35 5.57
CA THR A 221 17.22 -14.38 5.17
C THR A 221 16.17 -14.38 6.27
N PRO A 222 14.95 -13.87 6.00
CA PRO A 222 13.85 -14.02 6.96
C PRO A 222 13.79 -15.48 7.38
N PRO A 223 13.61 -15.78 8.69
CA PRO A 223 13.36 -17.16 9.08
C PRO A 223 12.23 -17.63 8.19
N SER A 224 12.45 -18.76 7.50
CA SER A 224 11.38 -19.44 6.80
C SER A 224 10.23 -19.46 7.78
N LYS A 225 9.12 -18.79 7.45
CA LYS A 225 7.90 -18.81 8.28
C LYS A 225 7.80 -20.28 8.67
N PRO A 226 7.89 -20.64 9.98
CA PRO A 226 7.94 -22.04 10.36
C PRO A 226 6.82 -22.67 9.55
N GLU A 227 7.16 -23.61 8.67
CA GLU A 227 6.14 -24.32 7.91
C GLU A 227 5.17 -24.72 9.01
N PRO A 228 3.93 -24.17 9.00
CA PRO A 228 2.99 -24.48 10.07
C PRO A 228 3.04 -25.99 10.15
N PRO A 229 3.43 -26.55 11.31
CA PRO A 229 3.88 -27.94 11.41
C PRO A 229 2.88 -28.74 10.65
N MET A 230 3.27 -29.29 9.48
CA MET A 230 2.34 -29.67 8.40
C MET A 230 1.11 -30.24 9.08
N PRO A 231 0.04 -29.46 9.21
CA PRO A 231 -0.92 -29.75 10.24
C PRO A 231 -1.43 -31.13 9.85
N SER A 232 -1.29 -32.07 10.78
CA SER A 232 -1.73 -33.45 10.61
C SER A 232 -3.26 -33.43 10.68
N SER A 233 -3.83 -32.65 9.77
CA SER A 233 -5.06 -31.91 9.92
C SER A 233 -5.91 -32.13 8.71
N ILE A 234 -7.16 -32.37 9.01
CA ILE A 234 -8.25 -32.55 8.07
C ILE A 234 -8.55 -31.18 7.49
N THR A 235 -7.76 -30.73 6.52
CA THR A 235 -8.18 -29.63 5.64
C THR A 235 -9.51 -30.04 5.02
N ILE A 236 -10.48 -29.14 4.95
CA ILE A 236 -11.57 -29.30 3.98
C ILE A 236 -10.87 -29.51 2.63
N PRO A 237 -11.01 -30.68 1.98
CA PRO A 237 -10.28 -30.93 0.74
C PRO A 237 -10.68 -29.95 -0.36
N GLU A 238 -11.85 -29.32 -0.25
CA GLU A 238 -12.38 -28.36 -1.21
C GLU A 238 -11.58 -27.07 -1.27
N GLU A 239 -11.29 -26.67 -2.52
CA GLU A 239 -10.54 -25.46 -2.87
C GLU A 239 -11.34 -24.70 -3.92
N ILE A 240 -11.59 -23.41 -3.70
CA ILE A 240 -12.10 -22.54 -4.77
C ILE A 240 -10.89 -22.13 -5.62
N PHE A 241 -10.79 -22.75 -6.78
CA PHE A 241 -9.73 -22.55 -7.76
C PHE A 241 -10.11 -21.48 -8.77
N ILE A 242 -9.31 -20.41 -8.83
CA ILE A 242 -9.55 -19.25 -9.68
C ILE A 242 -8.61 -19.35 -10.89
N GLY A 243 -8.70 -20.46 -11.62
CA GLY A 243 -7.84 -20.75 -12.78
C GLY A 243 -6.35 -20.61 -12.46
N THR A 244 -5.60 -19.95 -13.35
CA THR A 244 -4.16 -19.69 -13.18
C THR A 244 -3.84 -18.50 -12.26
N LEU A 245 -4.84 -17.92 -11.59
CA LEU A 245 -4.69 -16.66 -10.87
C LEU A 245 -4.42 -16.86 -9.38
N GLY A 246 -4.98 -17.93 -8.80
CA GLY A 246 -4.82 -18.28 -7.40
C GLY A 246 -5.88 -19.24 -6.90
N ASP A 247 -5.90 -19.46 -5.58
CA ASP A 247 -6.86 -20.32 -4.92
C ASP A 247 -7.27 -19.80 -3.53
N ILE A 248 -8.46 -20.21 -3.08
CA ILE A 248 -8.98 -19.98 -1.72
C ILE A 248 -9.20 -21.36 -1.08
N LYS A 249 -8.52 -21.59 0.05
CA LYS A 249 -8.61 -22.79 0.87
C LYS A 249 -9.17 -22.48 2.25
N PHE A 250 -9.69 -23.50 2.91
CA PHE A 250 -10.32 -23.40 4.22
C PHE A 250 -9.50 -24.17 5.25
N ASN A 251 -8.82 -23.44 6.13
CA ASN A 251 -8.16 -24.03 7.29
C ASN A 251 -9.20 -24.26 8.38
N THR A 252 -9.58 -25.52 8.59
CA THR A 252 -10.58 -25.96 9.56
C THR A 252 -10.09 -25.95 11.00
N GLU A 253 -8.78 -26.07 11.23
CA GLU A 253 -8.23 -26.04 12.59
C GLU A 253 -8.34 -24.64 13.18
N ASP A 254 -7.87 -23.65 12.42
CA ASP A 254 -7.88 -22.25 12.83
C ASP A 254 -9.19 -21.54 12.44
N LEU A 255 -10.07 -22.21 11.68
CA LEU A 255 -11.25 -21.64 11.04
C LEU A 255 -10.92 -20.37 10.25
N THR A 256 -9.88 -20.41 9.41
CA THR A 256 -9.37 -19.27 8.64
C THR A 256 -9.34 -19.52 7.13
N LEU A 257 -9.56 -18.47 6.34
CA LEU A 257 -9.36 -18.49 4.89
C LEU A 257 -7.87 -18.40 4.57
N LEU A 258 -7.36 -19.32 3.73
CA LEU A 258 -6.03 -19.26 3.16
C LEU A 258 -6.14 -18.89 1.68
N VAL A 259 -5.75 -17.68 1.32
CA VAL A 259 -5.82 -17.20 -0.06
C VAL A 259 -4.42 -17.09 -0.65
N PHE A 260 -4.22 -17.68 -1.81
CA PHE A 260 -2.95 -17.73 -2.53
C PHE A 260 -3.10 -17.00 -3.87
N SER A 261 -2.05 -16.25 -4.26
CA SER A 261 -1.97 -15.59 -5.56
C SER A 261 -0.78 -16.12 -6.35
N PHE A 262 -0.97 -16.30 -7.65
CA PHE A 262 0.07 -16.71 -8.58
C PHE A 262 0.66 -15.55 -9.40
N GLN A 263 0.33 -14.29 -9.04
CA GLN A 263 0.85 -13.06 -9.66
C GLN A 263 0.58 -12.93 -11.17
N VAL A 264 -0.59 -13.40 -11.61
CA VAL A 264 -1.06 -13.31 -13.00
C VAL A 264 -2.27 -12.37 -13.08
N PHE A 265 -2.37 -11.61 -14.18
CA PHE A 265 -3.54 -10.78 -14.49
C PHE A 265 -4.64 -11.64 -15.12
N PRO A 266 -5.91 -11.52 -14.68
CA PRO A 266 -7.03 -12.26 -15.27
C PRO A 266 -7.23 -11.92 -16.74
N ASN A 267 -7.39 -10.62 -17.01
CA ASN A 267 -7.66 -10.10 -18.34
C ASN A 267 -7.35 -8.59 -18.38
N PRO A 268 -6.11 -8.19 -18.73
CA PRO A 268 -5.72 -6.77 -18.75
C PRO A 268 -6.50 -5.95 -19.80
N PHE A 269 -7.24 -6.58 -20.72
CA PHE A 269 -8.06 -5.91 -21.72
C PHE A 269 -9.44 -5.47 -21.20
N LEU A 270 -9.79 -5.82 -19.96
CA LEU A 270 -11.02 -5.39 -19.30
C LEU A 270 -10.71 -4.41 -18.15
N PRO A 271 -10.25 -3.19 -18.46
CA PRO A 271 -9.87 -2.23 -17.42
C PRO A 271 -11.07 -1.86 -16.55
N ASN A 272 -10.81 -1.71 -15.25
CA ASN A 272 -11.80 -1.30 -14.26
C ASN A 272 -13.06 -2.21 -14.21
N THR A 273 -12.93 -3.48 -14.56
CA THR A 273 -14.00 -4.47 -14.47
C THR A 273 -13.76 -5.40 -13.27
N ALA A 274 -14.80 -5.69 -12.50
CA ALA A 274 -14.75 -6.71 -11.46
C ALA A 274 -14.72 -8.11 -12.10
N TYR A 275 -13.67 -8.88 -11.83
CA TYR A 275 -13.51 -10.24 -12.33
C TYR A 275 -14.15 -11.26 -11.39
N LEU A 276 -13.95 -11.07 -10.09
CA LEU A 276 -14.52 -11.89 -9.01
C LEU A 276 -14.97 -10.99 -7.86
N LEU A 277 -16.19 -11.20 -7.39
CA LEU A 277 -16.69 -10.71 -6.11
C LEU A 277 -16.82 -11.91 -5.17
N PHE A 278 -16.17 -11.81 -4.02
CA PHE A 278 -16.27 -12.79 -2.95
C PHE A 278 -16.94 -12.13 -1.75
N LYS A 279 -17.95 -12.80 -1.17
CA LYS A 279 -18.48 -12.43 0.15
C LYS A 279 -18.52 -13.65 1.06
N LEU A 280 -18.11 -13.46 2.30
CA LEU A 280 -18.38 -14.40 3.39
C LEU A 280 -19.51 -13.82 4.22
N ARG A 281 -20.58 -14.59 4.35
CA ARG A 281 -21.76 -14.28 5.17
C ARG A 281 -21.80 -15.20 6.38
N ASP A 282 -22.37 -14.74 7.48
CA ASP A 282 -22.66 -15.59 8.62
C ASP A 282 -23.88 -16.50 8.34
N SER A 283 -24.22 -17.34 9.31
CA SER A 283 -25.38 -18.25 9.23
C SER A 283 -26.74 -17.52 9.17
N ASN A 284 -26.77 -16.21 9.43
CA ASN A 284 -27.95 -15.34 9.31
C ASN A 284 -27.91 -14.52 8.01
N GLU A 285 -27.10 -14.95 7.05
CA GLU A 285 -26.92 -14.33 5.74
C GLU A 285 -26.34 -12.90 5.78
N GLN A 286 -25.80 -12.44 6.92
CA GLN A 286 -25.18 -11.11 7.07
C GLN A 286 -23.73 -11.13 6.61
N ILE A 287 -23.30 -10.11 5.86
CA ILE A 287 -21.93 -10.06 5.32
C ILE A 287 -20.92 -9.81 6.45
N LYS A 288 -19.98 -10.75 6.61
CA LYS A 288 -18.81 -10.62 7.49
C LYS A 288 -17.66 -9.93 6.78
N TYR A 289 -17.37 -10.40 5.57
CA TYR A 289 -16.29 -9.87 4.73
C TYR A 289 -16.73 -9.86 3.27
N ASN A 290 -16.21 -8.89 2.52
CA ASN A 290 -16.24 -8.92 1.07
C ASN A 290 -14.87 -8.56 0.50
N ALA A 291 -14.60 -9.05 -0.71
CA ALA A 291 -13.44 -8.65 -1.48
C ALA A 291 -13.78 -8.68 -2.97
N LEU A 292 -13.25 -7.69 -3.68
CA LEU A 292 -13.33 -7.57 -5.12
C LEU A 292 -11.94 -7.82 -5.72
N PHE A 293 -11.90 -8.59 -6.80
CA PHE A 293 -10.71 -8.78 -7.63
C PHE A 293 -10.96 -8.19 -9.01
N ARG A 294 -10.13 -7.24 -9.43
CA ARG A 294 -10.25 -6.59 -10.74
C ARG A 294 -9.61 -7.41 -11.85
N ALA A 295 -10.16 -7.31 -13.06
CA ALA A 295 -9.62 -7.99 -14.24
C ALA A 295 -8.23 -7.45 -14.66
N ASP A 296 -7.94 -6.19 -14.31
CA ASP A 296 -6.71 -5.46 -14.64
C ASP A 296 -5.73 -5.34 -13.45
N GLU A 297 -5.89 -6.16 -12.40
CA GLU A 297 -4.95 -6.19 -11.27
C GLU A 297 -4.40 -7.60 -11.02
N VAL A 298 -3.29 -7.68 -10.28
CA VAL A 298 -2.78 -8.95 -9.75
C VAL A 298 -3.56 -9.34 -8.49
N MET A 299 -3.77 -10.64 -8.28
CA MET A 299 -4.59 -11.16 -7.18
C MET A 299 -4.01 -10.91 -5.78
N ASP A 300 -2.77 -10.41 -5.64
CA ASP A 300 -2.15 -10.07 -4.36
C ASP A 300 -3.02 -9.12 -3.50
N LYS A 301 -3.65 -8.11 -4.11
CA LYS A 301 -4.54 -7.18 -3.40
C LYS A 301 -5.78 -7.91 -2.87
N PHE A 302 -6.42 -8.73 -3.70
CA PHE A 302 -7.55 -9.57 -3.30
C PHE A 302 -7.17 -10.53 -2.18
N ALA A 303 -6.06 -11.25 -2.33
CA ALA A 303 -5.55 -12.18 -1.33
C ALA A 303 -5.27 -11.49 0.00
N SER A 304 -4.65 -10.30 0.00
CA SER A 304 -4.36 -9.55 1.23
C SER A 304 -5.61 -9.14 2.03
N ARG A 305 -6.77 -8.99 1.38
CA ARG A 305 -8.04 -8.63 2.05
C ARG A 305 -8.66 -9.83 2.76
N LEU A 306 -8.48 -11.04 2.22
CA LEU A 306 -9.15 -12.28 2.66
C LEU A 306 -8.24 -13.27 3.42
N HIS A 307 -6.93 -13.27 3.19
CA HIS A 307 -6.01 -14.21 3.81
C HIS A 307 -5.99 -14.06 5.34
N ASN A 308 -6.09 -15.19 6.06
CA ASN A 308 -6.26 -15.32 7.51
C ASN A 308 -7.55 -14.68 8.07
N ARG A 309 -8.60 -14.50 7.26
CA ARG A 309 -9.92 -14.08 7.79
C ARG A 309 -10.65 -15.27 8.41
N ASN A 310 -11.22 -15.08 9.60
CA ASN A 310 -11.89 -16.16 10.33
C ASN A 310 -13.30 -16.43 9.79
N PHE A 311 -13.61 -17.69 9.48
CA PHE A 311 -14.97 -18.17 9.21
C PHE A 311 -15.51 -18.97 10.40
N LYS A 312 -16.77 -19.39 10.30
CA LYS A 312 -17.39 -20.38 11.20
C LYS A 312 -18.05 -21.46 10.37
N ILE A 313 -18.16 -22.65 10.93
CA ILE A 313 -19.05 -23.68 10.37
C ILE A 313 -20.47 -23.12 10.37
N GLY A 314 -21.15 -23.24 9.22
CA GLY A 314 -22.44 -22.65 8.94
C GLY A 314 -22.40 -21.30 8.21
N ASP A 315 -21.22 -20.66 8.09
CA ASP A 315 -21.06 -19.47 7.24
C ASP A 315 -21.33 -19.82 5.76
N ILE A 316 -21.71 -18.81 4.99
CA ILE A 316 -22.09 -18.93 3.58
C ILE A 316 -21.12 -18.11 2.73
N ILE A 317 -20.61 -18.69 1.66
CA ILE A 317 -19.80 -18.04 0.65
C ILE A 317 -20.71 -17.64 -0.50
N GLU A 318 -20.67 -16.38 -0.90
CA GLU A 318 -21.27 -15.86 -2.13
C GLU A 318 -20.16 -15.51 -3.11
N LEU A 319 -20.21 -16.10 -4.31
CA LEU A 319 -19.31 -15.84 -5.42
C LEU A 319 -20.10 -15.23 -6.57
N ASP A 320 -19.57 -14.17 -7.17
CA ASP A 320 -20.08 -13.54 -8.39
C ASP A 320 -18.90 -13.33 -9.34
N CYS A 321 -18.97 -13.81 -10.59
CA CYS A 321 -17.89 -13.64 -11.56
C CYS A 321 -18.38 -13.31 -12.96
N ILE A 322 -17.50 -12.67 -13.72
CA ILE A 322 -17.79 -12.22 -15.09
C ILE A 322 -17.84 -13.37 -16.11
N SER A 323 -17.16 -14.49 -15.83
CA SER A 323 -17.12 -15.64 -16.74
C SER A 323 -17.26 -16.95 -15.96
N ASP A 324 -18.04 -17.88 -16.51
CA ASP A 324 -18.33 -19.22 -15.99
C ASP A 324 -17.11 -20.17 -16.07
N GLN A 325 -16.12 -19.86 -16.91
CA GLN A 325 -14.91 -20.67 -17.05
C GLN A 325 -13.82 -20.30 -16.02
N SER A 326 -14.00 -19.16 -15.33
CA SER A 326 -12.98 -18.56 -14.47
C SER A 326 -12.90 -19.16 -13.07
N LEU A 327 -13.97 -19.78 -12.59
CA LEU A 327 -14.06 -20.33 -11.24
C LEU A 327 -14.41 -21.82 -11.26
N LYS A 328 -13.61 -22.59 -10.54
CA LYS A 328 -13.85 -24.01 -10.32
C LYS A 328 -13.76 -24.31 -8.83
N ILE A 329 -14.52 -25.27 -8.36
CA ILE A 329 -14.38 -25.80 -7.01
C ILE A 329 -13.79 -27.20 -7.16
N LYS A 330 -12.56 -27.39 -6.66
CA LYS A 330 -11.93 -28.71 -6.63
C LYS A 330 -12.48 -29.50 -5.44
N ASN A 331 -12.50 -30.81 -5.58
CA ASN A 331 -12.96 -31.77 -4.59
C ASN A 331 -14.45 -31.60 -4.20
N PHE A 332 -15.26 -31.05 -5.10
CA PHE A 332 -16.68 -30.76 -4.86
C PHE A 332 -17.56 -31.32 -5.99
N PRO A 333 -18.73 -31.93 -5.66
CA PRO A 333 -19.16 -32.29 -4.31
C PRO A 333 -18.38 -33.46 -3.71
N ASN A 334 -17.63 -34.21 -4.53
CA ASN A 334 -16.81 -35.33 -4.08
C ASN A 334 -15.32 -35.07 -4.27
N LEU A 335 -14.49 -35.71 -3.44
CA LEU A 335 -13.03 -35.68 -3.57
C LEU A 335 -12.57 -36.08 -4.98
N GLY A 336 -11.73 -35.25 -5.60
CA GLY A 336 -11.23 -35.44 -6.96
C GLY A 336 -12.09 -34.80 -8.07
N GLU A 337 -13.33 -34.37 -7.77
CA GLU A 337 -14.19 -33.72 -8.76
C GLU A 337 -13.87 -32.23 -8.93
N LEU A 338 -14.14 -31.71 -10.12
CA LEU A 338 -13.98 -30.29 -10.46
C LEU A 338 -15.34 -29.76 -10.91
N THR A 339 -15.97 -28.97 -10.06
CA THR A 339 -17.27 -28.35 -10.38
C THR A 339 -17.05 -26.95 -10.93
N LEU A 340 -17.53 -26.70 -12.15
CA LEU A 340 -17.59 -25.36 -12.71
C LEU A 340 -18.69 -24.57 -12.00
N ILE A 341 -18.38 -23.32 -11.69
CA ILE A 341 -19.43 -22.39 -11.29
C ILE A 341 -20.13 -21.95 -12.57
N ASN A 342 -21.23 -22.60 -12.93
CA ASN A 342 -22.03 -22.28 -14.12
C ASN A 342 -23.51 -22.11 -13.78
N THR A 343 -23.80 -21.14 -12.92
CA THR A 343 -25.16 -20.79 -12.53
C THR A 343 -25.42 -19.34 -12.92
N LYS A 344 -26.00 -19.13 -14.11
CA LYS A 344 -26.63 -17.86 -14.49
C LYS A 344 -27.86 -17.67 -13.59
N PHE A 345 -27.82 -16.69 -12.69
CA PHE A 345 -28.96 -16.37 -11.84
C PHE A 345 -29.80 -15.29 -12.51
N PHE A 346 -31.09 -15.59 -12.72
CA PHE A 346 -32.17 -14.76 -13.28
C PHE A 346 -31.81 -13.30 -13.67
N ASN A 347 -31.89 -13.00 -14.98
CA ASN A 347 -31.68 -11.68 -15.60
C ASN A 347 -30.32 -10.99 -15.35
N LEU A 348 -29.37 -11.69 -14.71
CA LEU A 348 -27.97 -11.29 -14.65
C LEU A 348 -27.16 -12.20 -15.58
N GLU A 349 -26.32 -11.58 -16.40
CA GLU A 349 -25.28 -12.31 -17.15
C GLU A 349 -24.14 -12.79 -16.25
N GLY A 350 -24.10 -12.32 -15.00
CA GLY A 350 -23.17 -12.77 -13.97
C GLY A 350 -23.49 -14.17 -13.45
N VAL A 351 -22.44 -14.92 -13.16
CA VAL A 351 -22.53 -16.27 -12.62
C VAL A 351 -22.44 -16.19 -11.10
N LYS A 352 -23.52 -16.57 -10.40
CA LYS A 352 -23.58 -16.52 -8.94
C LYS A 352 -23.68 -17.89 -8.31
N LYS A 353 -22.90 -18.15 -7.27
CA LYS A 353 -22.93 -19.40 -6.51
C LYS A 353 -22.89 -19.13 -5.03
N TYR A 354 -23.68 -19.92 -4.29
CA TYR A 354 -23.65 -19.92 -2.85
C TYR A 354 -23.21 -21.29 -2.34
N LEU A 355 -22.30 -21.28 -1.38
CA LEU A 355 -21.75 -22.48 -0.77
C LEU A 355 -21.81 -22.32 0.74
N LYS A 356 -22.29 -23.32 1.47
CA LYS A 356 -22.26 -23.34 2.93
C LYS A 356 -21.02 -24.08 3.39
N ILE A 357 -20.31 -23.52 4.36
CA ILE A 357 -19.16 -24.19 4.99
C ILE A 357 -19.72 -25.14 6.07
N THR A 358 -19.49 -26.44 5.93
CA THR A 358 -19.94 -27.46 6.90
C THR A 358 -18.75 -28.17 7.54
N GLU A 359 -18.99 -29.00 8.54
CA GLU A 359 -17.93 -29.80 9.18
C GLU A 359 -17.28 -30.78 8.19
N ASN A 360 -18.00 -31.15 7.13
CA ASN A 360 -17.56 -32.12 6.13
C ASN A 360 -16.94 -31.50 4.88
N GLY A 361 -17.05 -30.18 4.68
CA GLY A 361 -16.67 -29.60 3.40
C GLY A 361 -17.42 -28.33 3.04
N LEU A 362 -17.48 -28.08 1.72
CA LEU A 362 -18.42 -27.11 1.16
C LEU A 362 -19.67 -27.86 0.71
N GLU A 363 -20.84 -27.27 0.91
CA GLU A 363 -22.11 -27.80 0.42
C GLU A 363 -22.82 -26.74 -0.43
N ASP A 364 -23.56 -27.18 -1.46
CA ASP A 364 -24.40 -26.27 -2.22
C ASP A 364 -25.44 -25.62 -1.32
N TYR A 365 -25.56 -24.30 -1.43
CA TYR A 365 -26.53 -23.54 -0.66
C TYR A 365 -27.49 -22.81 -1.59
N ILE A 366 -28.77 -22.88 -1.27
CA ILE A 366 -29.81 -22.08 -1.92
C ILE A 366 -30.35 -21.15 -0.83
N PRO A 367 -30.06 -19.84 -0.90
CA PRO A 367 -30.61 -18.88 0.06
C PRO A 367 -32.13 -18.99 0.13
N THR A 368 -32.66 -18.96 1.35
CA THR A 368 -34.13 -19.05 1.56
C THR A 368 -34.84 -17.76 1.12
N SER A 369 -34.09 -16.67 1.03
CA SER A 369 -34.56 -15.37 0.59
C SER A 369 -33.59 -14.76 -0.42
N ILE A 370 -34.05 -13.78 -1.20
CA ILE A 370 -33.16 -12.99 -2.04
C ILE A 370 -32.24 -12.20 -1.12
N LEU A 371 -30.95 -12.54 -1.12
CA LEU A 371 -29.96 -11.83 -0.33
C LEU A 371 -29.93 -10.37 -0.73
N HIS A 372 -30.13 -9.50 0.26
CA HIS A 372 -30.16 -8.07 0.03
C HIS A 372 -28.80 -7.61 -0.53
N VAL A 373 -28.87 -6.79 -1.57
CA VAL A 373 -27.72 -6.05 -2.09
C VAL A 373 -28.07 -4.58 -1.99
N ASP A 374 -27.29 -3.86 -1.19
CA ASP A 374 -27.44 -2.42 -1.09
C ASP A 374 -27.16 -1.81 -2.47
N THR A 375 -28.12 -1.04 -2.97
CA THR A 375 -28.04 -0.32 -4.23
C THR A 375 -28.34 1.15 -4.00
N LEU A 376 -27.80 2.02 -4.87
CA LEU A 376 -28.30 3.39 -4.91
C LEU A 376 -29.79 3.37 -5.25
N GLN A 377 -30.54 4.28 -4.63
CA GLN A 377 -31.98 4.41 -4.93
C GLN A 377 -32.26 4.75 -6.40
N ASN A 378 -31.29 5.34 -7.09
CA ASN A 378 -31.40 5.72 -8.50
C ASN A 378 -31.13 4.52 -9.42
N THR A 379 -32.01 4.35 -10.41
CA THR A 379 -31.78 3.43 -11.53
C THR A 379 -31.94 4.17 -12.84
N ILE A 380 -31.08 3.89 -13.81
CA ILE A 380 -31.20 4.42 -15.18
C ILE A 380 -31.97 3.39 -15.99
N ARG A 381 -33.12 3.76 -16.53
CA ARG A 381 -33.98 2.89 -17.32
C ARG A 381 -33.96 3.32 -18.77
N ILE A 382 -33.59 2.40 -19.64
CA ILE A 382 -33.52 2.58 -21.09
C ILE A 382 -34.67 1.75 -21.68
N LYS A 383 -35.52 2.40 -22.48
CA LYS A 383 -36.66 1.78 -23.16
C LYS A 383 -36.46 1.78 -24.66
N ASN A 384 -37.15 0.92 -25.40
CA ASN A 384 -37.18 0.96 -26.86
C ASN A 384 -38.15 2.02 -27.38
N ILE A 385 -38.21 2.17 -28.71
CA ILE A 385 -39.14 3.10 -29.40
C ILE A 385 -40.64 2.80 -29.15
N LEU A 386 -40.98 1.62 -28.65
CA LEU A 386 -42.33 1.25 -28.23
C LEU A 386 -42.57 1.53 -26.73
N ASN A 387 -41.66 2.24 -26.06
CA ASN A 387 -41.69 2.56 -24.63
C ASN A 387 -41.66 1.32 -23.70
N ILE A 388 -41.14 0.20 -24.20
CA ILE A 388 -40.94 -1.05 -23.43
C ILE A 388 -39.54 -1.01 -22.80
N PRO A 389 -39.38 -1.31 -21.50
CA PRO A 389 -38.06 -1.40 -20.86
C PRO A 389 -37.15 -2.42 -21.56
N VAL A 390 -35.92 -2.02 -21.84
CA VAL A 390 -34.90 -2.87 -22.48
C VAL A 390 -33.74 -3.11 -21.54
N ILE A 391 -33.19 -2.04 -20.95
CA ILE A 391 -32.04 -2.12 -20.03
C ILE A 391 -32.35 -1.33 -18.76
N VAL A 392 -31.96 -1.89 -17.61
CA VAL A 392 -31.87 -1.16 -16.34
C VAL A 392 -30.43 -1.19 -15.86
N ILE A 393 -29.90 -0.02 -15.48
CA ILE A 393 -28.58 0.13 -14.87
C ILE A 393 -28.78 0.47 -13.39
N GLU A 394 -28.14 -0.31 -12.52
CA GLU A 394 -28.14 -0.16 -11.06
C GLU A 394 -26.71 -0.03 -10.54
N PHE A 395 -26.56 0.56 -9.36
CA PHE A 395 -25.27 0.77 -8.70
C PHE A 395 -25.26 0.01 -7.39
N ASN A 396 -24.57 -1.13 -7.35
CA ASN A 396 -24.34 -1.89 -6.12
C ASN A 396 -23.37 -1.10 -5.24
N THR A 397 -23.85 -0.58 -4.11
CA THR A 397 -23.06 0.29 -3.22
C THR A 397 -22.14 -0.48 -2.29
N LEU A 398 -22.43 -1.76 -2.05
CA LEU A 398 -21.61 -2.63 -1.22
C LEU A 398 -20.31 -3.02 -1.94
N ASP A 399 -20.43 -3.51 -3.18
CA ASP A 399 -19.29 -3.95 -3.99
C ASP A 399 -18.74 -2.81 -4.87
N LYS A 400 -19.45 -1.68 -4.92
CA LYS A 400 -19.19 -0.53 -5.80
C LYS A 400 -19.03 -0.93 -7.27
N VAL A 401 -19.98 -1.72 -7.76
CA VAL A 401 -20.04 -2.15 -9.17
C VAL A 401 -21.34 -1.71 -9.83
N ILE A 402 -21.26 -1.37 -11.10
CA ILE A 402 -22.42 -1.13 -11.96
C ILE A 402 -22.98 -2.49 -12.38
N ARG A 403 -24.30 -2.65 -12.30
CA ARG A 403 -25.02 -3.83 -12.75
C ARG A 403 -26.01 -3.46 -13.83
N THR A 404 -26.09 -4.28 -14.87
CA THR A 404 -27.05 -4.10 -15.95
C THR A 404 -27.99 -5.29 -16.05
N PHE A 405 -29.25 -5.01 -16.36
CA PHE A 405 -30.30 -6.02 -16.53
C PHE A 405 -30.97 -5.83 -17.87
N LYS A 406 -31.13 -6.92 -18.61
CA LYS A 406 -31.76 -6.96 -19.93
C LYS A 406 -33.19 -7.50 -19.84
N PHE A 407 -34.13 -6.85 -20.52
CA PHE A 407 -35.55 -7.21 -20.52
C PHE A 407 -36.12 -7.44 -21.94
N SER A 408 -35.41 -6.99 -22.97
CA SER A 408 -35.78 -7.16 -24.38
C SER A 408 -34.51 -7.23 -25.23
N ASP A 409 -34.61 -7.76 -26.45
CA ASP A 409 -33.49 -7.90 -27.40
C ASP A 409 -33.35 -6.71 -28.37
N GLU A 410 -34.38 -5.86 -28.49
CA GLU A 410 -34.43 -4.82 -29.50
C GLU A 410 -34.68 -3.43 -28.91
N ILE A 411 -33.82 -2.46 -29.27
CA ILE A 411 -33.96 -1.06 -28.86
C ILE A 411 -34.60 -0.19 -29.95
N ASP A 412 -34.16 -0.28 -31.22
CA ASP A 412 -34.79 0.39 -32.37
C ASP A 412 -34.31 -0.19 -33.72
N SER A 413 -35.13 -1.01 -34.36
CA SER A 413 -34.83 -1.62 -35.66
C SER A 413 -35.04 -0.70 -36.88
N SER A 414 -35.52 0.53 -36.70
CA SER A 414 -35.90 1.42 -37.81
C SER A 414 -34.71 2.09 -38.51
N SER A 415 -33.67 2.50 -37.77
CA SER A 415 -32.52 3.25 -38.30
C SER A 415 -31.26 3.02 -37.44
N THR A 416 -30.06 3.30 -37.97
CA THR A 416 -28.79 3.18 -37.22
C THR A 416 -28.37 4.54 -36.69
N TYR A 417 -28.23 4.67 -35.38
CA TYR A 417 -27.69 5.84 -34.69
C TYR A 417 -27.23 5.46 -33.28
N ASP A 418 -26.41 6.31 -32.67
CA ASP A 418 -26.01 6.15 -31.27
C ASP A 418 -27.22 6.45 -30.39
N TYR A 419 -27.84 5.41 -29.84
CA TYR A 419 -29.06 5.52 -29.05
C TYR A 419 -28.77 6.18 -27.70
N PHE A 420 -27.66 5.80 -27.07
CA PHE A 420 -27.28 6.23 -25.75
C PHE A 420 -25.79 5.98 -25.53
N THR A 421 -25.05 6.96 -25.00
CA THR A 421 -23.65 6.77 -24.58
C THR A 421 -23.54 6.93 -23.07
N PHE A 422 -22.94 5.94 -22.42
CA PHE A 422 -22.61 5.94 -21.00
C PHE A 422 -21.10 6.14 -20.83
N LYS A 423 -20.68 7.18 -20.11
CA LYS A 423 -19.29 7.35 -19.70
C LYS A 423 -19.18 7.40 -18.19
N LEU A 424 -18.15 6.75 -17.66
CA LEU A 424 -17.73 6.89 -16.28
C LEU A 424 -16.41 7.66 -16.23
N LEU A 425 -16.39 8.73 -15.44
CA LEU A 425 -15.24 9.58 -15.21
C LEU A 425 -14.84 9.49 -13.73
N ASP A 426 -13.55 9.57 -13.45
CA ASP A 426 -13.04 9.67 -12.07
C ASP A 426 -13.36 11.03 -11.44
N SER A 427 -12.93 11.25 -10.19
CA SER A 427 -13.15 12.52 -9.48
C SER A 427 -12.38 13.72 -10.08
N ASN A 428 -11.42 13.48 -10.98
CA ASN A 428 -10.68 14.50 -11.72
C ASN A 428 -11.24 14.72 -13.14
N ASN A 429 -12.37 14.08 -13.47
CA ASN A 429 -12.97 14.01 -14.81
C ASN A 429 -12.13 13.26 -15.85
N SER A 430 -11.18 12.42 -15.45
CA SER A 430 -10.48 11.52 -16.37
C SER A 430 -11.41 10.37 -16.77
N LEU A 431 -11.40 10.02 -18.05
CA LEU A 431 -12.21 8.91 -18.56
C LEU A 431 -11.74 7.57 -17.99
N ILE A 432 -12.65 6.85 -17.32
CA ILE A 432 -12.42 5.48 -16.86
C ILE A 432 -12.88 4.49 -17.92
N PHE A 433 -14.12 4.62 -18.40
CA PHE A 433 -14.63 3.85 -19.54
C PHE A 433 -15.78 4.58 -20.23
N ASN A 434 -16.03 4.23 -21.49
CA ASN A 434 -17.22 4.62 -22.23
C ASN A 434 -17.83 3.39 -22.93
N SER A 435 -19.14 3.42 -23.14
CA SER A 435 -19.85 2.45 -23.96
C SER A 435 -21.00 3.15 -24.68
N THR A 436 -21.25 2.78 -25.94
CA THR A 436 -22.32 3.36 -26.76
C THR A 436 -23.27 2.27 -27.20
N LEU A 437 -24.52 2.36 -26.74
CA LEU A 437 -25.61 1.55 -27.23
C LEU A 437 -26.10 2.15 -28.56
N LYS A 438 -25.98 1.40 -29.67
CA LYS A 438 -26.58 1.80 -30.95
C LYS A 438 -27.93 1.14 -31.17
N SER A 439 -28.78 1.81 -31.94
CA SER A 439 -30.17 1.39 -32.17
C SER A 439 -30.34 -0.02 -32.77
N LYS A 440 -29.42 -0.45 -33.63
CA LYS A 440 -29.43 -1.77 -34.32
C LYS A 440 -28.35 -2.75 -33.85
N ASP A 441 -27.54 -2.36 -32.87
CA ASP A 441 -26.45 -3.21 -32.40
C ASP A 441 -26.98 -4.29 -31.47
N MET A 442 -26.17 -5.33 -31.27
CA MET A 442 -26.44 -6.32 -30.25
C MET A 442 -26.35 -5.66 -28.88
N LEU A 443 -27.44 -5.71 -28.11
CA LEU A 443 -27.46 -5.18 -26.74
C LEU A 443 -26.37 -5.79 -25.84
N GLN A 444 -25.98 -7.03 -26.14
CA GLN A 444 -24.97 -7.78 -25.40
C GLN A 444 -23.64 -7.02 -25.31
N ASP A 445 -23.19 -6.42 -26.41
CA ASP A 445 -21.90 -5.73 -26.45
C ASP A 445 -21.87 -4.54 -25.47
N PHE A 446 -22.97 -3.78 -25.41
CA PHE A 446 -23.13 -2.69 -24.44
C PHE A 446 -23.20 -3.22 -22.99
N LEU A 447 -23.90 -4.33 -22.77
CA LEU A 447 -24.01 -4.93 -21.44
C LEU A 447 -22.65 -5.44 -20.96
N ASP A 448 -21.88 -6.15 -21.79
CA ASP A 448 -20.55 -6.64 -21.47
C ASP A 448 -19.57 -5.50 -21.14
N GLU A 449 -19.72 -4.34 -21.79
CA GLU A 449 -18.90 -3.16 -21.54
C GLU A 449 -19.27 -2.39 -20.27
N VAL A 450 -20.54 -2.37 -19.86
CA VAL A 450 -21.01 -1.58 -18.69
C VAL A 450 -21.11 -2.44 -17.42
N ASN A 451 -21.50 -3.71 -17.55
CA ASN A 451 -21.73 -4.60 -16.42
C ASN A 451 -20.41 -4.86 -15.67
N PHE A 452 -20.51 -4.97 -14.34
CA PHE A 452 -19.36 -5.14 -13.44
C PHE A 452 -18.29 -4.05 -13.48
N LYS A 453 -18.53 -2.92 -14.14
CA LYS A 453 -17.62 -1.76 -14.05
C LYS A 453 -17.61 -1.20 -12.64
N ILE A 454 -16.41 -0.94 -12.14
CA ILE A 454 -16.20 -0.48 -10.77
C ILE A 454 -16.38 1.04 -10.71
N PHE A 455 -17.03 1.53 -9.67
CA PHE A 455 -17.13 2.97 -9.42
C PHE A 455 -16.62 3.31 -8.01
N ASP A 456 -16.43 4.61 -7.75
CA ASP A 456 -16.33 5.13 -6.40
C ASP A 456 -17.27 6.32 -6.24
N TYR A 457 -17.53 6.73 -5.00
CA TYR A 457 -18.21 7.98 -4.74
C TYR A 457 -17.36 9.15 -5.23
N ASN A 458 -18.03 10.21 -5.67
CA ASN A 458 -17.49 11.36 -6.39
C ASN A 458 -17.04 11.08 -7.83
N TYR A 459 -17.23 9.87 -8.35
CA TYR A 459 -17.13 9.65 -9.80
C TYR A 459 -18.31 10.35 -10.51
N VAL A 460 -18.11 10.65 -11.78
CA VAL A 460 -19.11 11.33 -12.61
C VAL A 460 -19.57 10.39 -13.71
N ILE A 461 -20.89 10.26 -13.84
CA ILE A 461 -21.53 9.64 -14.99
C ILE A 461 -21.83 10.75 -15.98
N GLU A 462 -21.34 10.64 -17.21
CA GLU A 462 -21.73 11.51 -18.32
C GLU A 462 -22.56 10.70 -19.30
N LEU A 463 -23.80 11.14 -19.52
CA LEU A 463 -24.76 10.49 -20.40
C LEU A 463 -25.02 11.36 -21.62
N SER A 464 -24.83 10.79 -22.81
CA SER A 464 -25.19 11.44 -24.08
C SER A 464 -26.39 10.75 -24.72
N TYR A 465 -27.28 11.55 -25.32
CA TYR A 465 -28.57 11.09 -25.84
C TYR A 465 -28.76 11.53 -27.28
N ASN A 466 -29.34 10.65 -28.10
CA ASN A 466 -29.89 11.07 -29.38
C ASN A 466 -31.23 11.78 -29.17
N ASP A 467 -31.56 12.74 -30.02
CA ASP A 467 -32.86 13.43 -29.97
C ASP A 467 -34.04 12.44 -30.07
N LYS A 468 -33.89 11.34 -30.81
CA LYS A 468 -34.93 10.30 -30.98
C LYS A 468 -35.14 9.42 -29.75
N SER A 469 -34.12 9.23 -28.92
CA SER A 469 -34.13 8.31 -27.78
C SER A 469 -34.18 9.00 -26.43
N ARG A 470 -33.91 10.31 -26.36
CA ARG A 470 -33.78 11.06 -25.10
C ARG A 470 -34.97 10.87 -24.16
N ASN A 471 -36.20 10.92 -24.67
CA ASN A 471 -37.42 10.75 -23.86
C ASN A 471 -37.72 9.27 -23.48
N LEU A 472 -36.97 8.32 -24.03
CA LEU A 472 -37.09 6.89 -23.75
C LEU A 472 -36.11 6.44 -22.65
N ILE A 473 -35.27 7.36 -22.17
CA ILE A 473 -34.31 7.13 -21.10
C ILE A 473 -34.71 7.97 -19.90
N ASN A 474 -34.75 7.35 -18.72
CA ASN A 474 -35.13 8.05 -17.50
C ASN A 474 -34.31 7.59 -16.30
N ILE A 475 -34.10 8.50 -15.36
CA ILE A 475 -33.46 8.22 -14.07
C ILE A 475 -34.55 8.25 -13.00
N THR A 476 -34.79 7.10 -12.39
CA THR A 476 -35.79 7.00 -11.31
C THR A 476 -35.21 7.49 -9.98
N ASN A 477 -36.10 7.88 -9.07
CA ASN A 477 -35.79 8.44 -7.76
C ASN A 477 -34.84 9.65 -7.82
N PHE A 478 -34.96 10.49 -8.86
CA PHE A 478 -34.09 11.64 -9.11
C PHE A 478 -34.92 12.93 -9.34
N PRO A 479 -34.50 14.09 -8.78
CA PRO A 479 -33.40 14.24 -7.81
C PRO A 479 -33.79 13.75 -6.40
N THR A 480 -35.07 13.44 -6.17
CA THR A 480 -35.59 12.94 -4.91
C THR A 480 -36.35 11.63 -5.10
N LYS A 481 -36.48 10.85 -4.02
CA LYS A 481 -37.25 9.59 -4.01
C LYS A 481 -38.65 9.80 -4.60
N LYS A 482 -39.11 8.84 -5.40
CA LYS A 482 -40.40 8.82 -6.15
C LYS A 482 -40.49 9.76 -7.37
N ASN A 483 -39.49 10.59 -7.65
CA ASN A 483 -39.46 11.38 -8.88
C ASN A 483 -38.75 10.61 -10.00
N THR A 484 -39.18 10.83 -11.24
CA THR A 484 -38.53 10.29 -12.43
C THR A 484 -38.06 11.46 -13.27
N HIS A 485 -36.76 11.48 -13.55
CA HIS A 485 -36.14 12.47 -14.40
C HIS A 485 -36.03 11.96 -15.83
N ILE A 486 -36.47 12.79 -16.77
CA ILE A 486 -36.28 12.58 -18.20
C ILE A 486 -35.27 13.63 -18.66
N PRO A 487 -34.17 13.24 -19.32
CA PRO A 487 -33.15 14.18 -19.75
C PRO A 487 -33.72 15.31 -20.61
N THR A 488 -33.28 16.52 -20.31
CA THR A 488 -33.72 17.77 -20.94
C THR A 488 -32.77 18.26 -22.03
N THR A 489 -31.52 17.78 -21.99
CA THR A 489 -30.48 18.10 -22.98
C THR A 489 -29.90 16.81 -23.56
N ASN A 490 -29.09 16.94 -24.62
CA ASN A 490 -28.43 15.79 -25.25
C ASN A 490 -27.18 15.32 -24.50
N LEU A 491 -26.79 16.02 -23.42
CA LEU A 491 -25.64 15.68 -22.59
C LEU A 491 -25.90 16.11 -21.15
N GLU A 492 -25.99 15.14 -20.23
CA GLU A 492 -26.16 15.43 -18.79
C GLU A 492 -25.08 14.72 -17.97
N ARG A 493 -24.68 15.32 -16.85
CA ARG A 493 -23.63 14.81 -15.96
C ARG A 493 -24.18 14.64 -14.56
N TYR A 494 -23.82 13.53 -13.93
CA TYR A 494 -24.31 13.16 -12.60
C TYR A 494 -23.17 12.68 -11.70
N LEU A 495 -23.06 13.28 -10.52
CA LEU A 495 -22.14 12.85 -9.47
C LEU A 495 -22.71 11.63 -8.75
N ILE A 496 -21.91 10.56 -8.61
CA ILE A 496 -22.26 9.40 -7.79
C ILE A 496 -21.96 9.71 -6.33
N THR A 497 -22.99 9.76 -5.48
CA THR A 497 -22.84 9.95 -4.03
C THR A 497 -23.29 8.71 -3.26
N ASN A 498 -23.01 8.66 -1.96
CA ASN A 498 -23.50 7.60 -1.08
C ASN A 498 -25.01 7.60 -0.85
N THR A 499 -25.73 8.64 -1.27
CA THR A 499 -27.21 8.73 -1.13
C THR A 499 -27.94 8.61 -2.47
N GLY A 500 -27.22 8.61 -3.59
CA GLY A 500 -27.80 8.61 -4.93
C GLY A 500 -26.99 9.42 -5.93
N LEU A 501 -27.57 9.60 -7.11
CA LEU A 501 -27.05 10.48 -8.15
C LEU A 501 -27.45 11.93 -7.87
N GLN A 502 -26.55 12.88 -8.15
CA GLN A 502 -26.81 14.32 -8.09
C GLN A 502 -26.47 14.97 -9.43
N SER A 503 -27.29 15.91 -9.91
CA SER A 503 -26.97 16.67 -11.14
C SER A 503 -25.74 17.53 -10.91
N LEU A 504 -24.89 17.67 -11.93
CA LEU A 504 -23.79 18.64 -11.97
C LEU A 504 -24.10 19.86 -12.83
#